data_AF-A0A8T3WT72-F1
#
_entry.id   AF-A0A8T3WT72-F1
#
_cell.length_a   1.000
_cell.length_b   1.000
_cell.length_c   1.000
_cell.angle_alpha   90.00
_cell.angle_beta   90.00
_cell.angle_gamma   90.00
#
_symmetry.space_group_name_H-M   'P 1'
#
loop_
_entity.id
_entity.type
_entity.pdbx_description
1 polymer ?
#
loop_
_entity_poly.entity_id
_entity_poly.type
_entity_poly.pdbx_seq_one_letter_code
_entity_poly.pdbx_strand_id
1 'polypeptide(L)'
;MRAKKGQEEIMGFVVIVVVMTIVLVVFLSFLSKPSAKAGGGKEIENFLDSIVLYTTSCEQDTGFLGLKELIIACNNNEQCLDGRSCDILESNVNEILEQTIQVGPDEKINA
;
A
#
# COMPACT_ATOMS: atom_id res chain seq x y z
N MET A 1 11.16 -3.82 -59.21
CA MET A 1 11.86 -3.56 -57.93
C MET A 1 10.93 -2.89 -56.93
N ARG A 2 10.25 -3.65 -56.05
CA ARG A 2 9.49 -3.10 -54.90
C ARG A 2 9.46 -4.14 -53.77
N ALA A 3 10.60 -4.35 -53.11
CA ALA A 3 10.71 -5.27 -51.96
C ALA A 3 11.44 -4.66 -50.75
N LYS A 4 11.75 -3.35 -50.78
CA LYS A 4 12.56 -2.69 -49.74
C LYS A 4 11.77 -1.86 -48.72
N LYS A 5 10.53 -1.46 -49.02
CA LYS A 5 9.78 -0.51 -48.19
C LYS A 5 9.17 -1.12 -46.92
N GLY A 6 8.72 -2.38 -46.99
CA GLY A 6 8.14 -3.07 -45.82
C GLY A 6 9.18 -3.55 -44.79
N GLN A 7 10.45 -3.70 -45.19
CA GLN A 7 11.52 -4.09 -44.26
C GLN A 7 11.98 -2.91 -43.38
N GLU A 8 11.79 -1.68 -43.85
CA GLU A 8 12.21 -0.47 -43.13
C GLU A 8 11.27 -0.15 -41.95
N GLU A 9 9.97 -0.38 -42.11
CA GLU A 9 8.97 -0.17 -41.05
C GLU A 9 9.08 -1.22 -39.92
N ILE A 10 9.39 -2.48 -40.25
CA ILE A 10 9.62 -3.53 -39.26
C ILE A 10 10.89 -3.24 -38.45
N MET A 11 11.94 -2.72 -39.10
CA MET A 11 13.15 -2.30 -38.40
C MET A 11 12.88 -1.18 -37.39
N GLY A 12 12.05 -0.21 -37.74
CA GLY A 12 11.62 0.84 -36.81
C GLY A 12 10.90 0.27 -35.58
N PHE A 13 9.99 -0.68 -35.77
CA PHE A 13 9.28 -1.33 -34.68
C PHE A 13 10.21 -2.12 -33.77
N VAL A 14 11.16 -2.88 -34.34
CA VAL A 14 12.13 -3.67 -33.58
C VAL A 14 13.00 -2.76 -32.70
N VAL A 15 13.47 -1.63 -33.23
CA VAL A 15 14.27 -0.68 -32.45
C VAL A 15 13.50 -0.13 -31.26
N ILE A 16 12.23 0.24 -31.44
CA ILE A 16 11.39 0.74 -30.34
C ILE A 16 11.20 -0.33 -29.26
N VAL A 17 10.90 -1.58 -29.66
CA VAL A 17 10.72 -2.69 -28.71
C VAL A 17 11.99 -2.91 -27.89
N VAL A 18 13.17 -2.94 -28.54
CA VAL A 18 14.45 -3.10 -27.83
C VAL A 18 14.67 -1.97 -26.82
N VAL A 19 14.46 -0.72 -27.22
CA VAL A 19 14.60 0.42 -26.30
C VAL A 19 13.63 0.30 -25.12
N MET A 20 12.36 -0.04 -25.37
CA MET A 20 11.37 -0.22 -24.31
C MET A 20 11.74 -1.36 -23.35
N THR A 21 12.27 -2.48 -23.85
CA THR A 21 12.71 -3.58 -22.98
C THR A 21 13.85 -3.16 -22.05
N ILE A 22 14.81 -2.36 -22.54
CA ILE A 22 15.91 -1.83 -21.72
C ILE A 22 15.35 -0.92 -20.62
N VAL A 23 14.45 0.00 -20.98
CA VAL A 23 13.80 0.89 -20.02
C VAL A 23 13.08 0.07 -18.94
N LEU A 24 12.24 -0.89 -19.33
CA LEU A 24 11.51 -1.73 -18.38
C LEU A 24 12.44 -2.53 -17.45
N VAL A 25 13.52 -3.11 -17.97
CA VAL A 25 14.50 -3.84 -17.15
C VAL A 25 15.18 -2.93 -16.15
N VAL A 26 15.52 -1.70 -16.53
CA VAL A 26 16.10 -0.71 -15.61
C VAL A 26 15.11 -0.37 -14.50
N PHE A 27 13.85 -0.05 -14.85
CA PHE A 27 12.80 0.22 -13.86
C PHE A 27 12.59 -0.97 -12.92
N LEU A 28 12.45 -2.19 -13.45
CA LEU A 28 12.28 -3.39 -12.64
C LEU A 28 13.50 -3.66 -11.75
N SER A 29 14.71 -3.32 -12.20
CA SER A 29 15.91 -3.44 -11.37
C SER A 29 15.90 -2.47 -10.19
N PHE A 30 15.35 -1.27 -10.36
CA PHE A 30 15.15 -0.33 -9.27
C PHE A 30 14.06 -0.80 -8.28
N LEU A 31 12.96 -1.36 -8.79
CA LEU A 31 11.87 -1.89 -7.96
C LEU A 31 12.27 -3.17 -7.22
N SER A 32 13.08 -4.02 -7.85
CA SER A 32 13.45 -5.33 -7.33
C SER A 32 14.60 -5.29 -6.34
N LYS A 33 15.08 -4.10 -5.91
CA LYS A 33 16.05 -4.02 -4.82
C LYS A 33 15.44 -4.70 -3.59
N PRO A 34 15.91 -5.90 -3.19
CA PRO A 34 15.41 -6.52 -1.98
C PRO A 34 15.80 -5.58 -0.84
N SER A 35 14.82 -5.15 -0.06
CA SER A 35 15.09 -4.48 1.22
C SER A 35 15.93 -5.45 2.02
N ALA A 36 17.23 -5.18 2.14
CA ALA A 36 18.14 -5.95 2.95
C ALA A 36 17.77 -5.73 4.41
N LYS A 37 16.71 -6.39 4.87
CA LYS A 37 16.35 -6.52 6.27
C LYS A 37 15.86 -7.95 6.49
N ALA A 38 16.76 -8.73 7.07
CA ALA A 38 16.43 -9.96 7.75
C ALA A 38 15.29 -9.71 8.75
N GLY A 39 14.24 -10.55 8.70
CA GLY A 39 13.22 -10.70 9.74
C GLY A 39 12.14 -9.62 9.82
N GLY A 40 10.89 -9.98 9.54
CA GLY A 40 9.65 -9.34 10.02
C GLY A 40 9.27 -7.97 9.44
N GLY A 41 10.22 -7.12 9.06
CA GLY A 41 9.92 -5.71 8.71
C GLY A 41 9.11 -5.52 7.44
N LYS A 42 9.25 -6.40 6.44
CA LYS A 42 8.60 -6.26 5.12
C LYS A 42 7.10 -6.56 5.18
N GLU A 43 6.69 -7.52 6.00
CA GLU A 43 5.29 -7.88 6.21
C GLU A 43 4.56 -6.80 7.00
N ILE A 44 5.23 -6.24 8.02
CA ILE A 44 4.72 -5.10 8.81
C ILE A 44 4.58 -3.85 7.94
N GLU A 45 5.55 -3.57 7.06
CA GLU A 45 5.52 -2.42 6.15
C GLU A 45 4.35 -2.52 5.15
N ASN A 46 4.15 -3.70 4.53
CA ASN A 46 3.02 -3.93 3.64
C ASN A 46 1.67 -3.87 4.38
N PHE A 47 1.61 -4.33 5.62
CA PHE A 47 0.42 -4.25 6.47
C PHE A 47 0.07 -2.80 6.80
N LEU A 48 1.06 -2.01 7.22
CA LEU A 48 0.89 -0.57 7.49
C LEU A 48 0.41 0.19 6.25
N ASP A 49 1.00 -0.09 5.08
CA ASP A 49 0.58 0.53 3.81
C ASP A 49 -0.88 0.19 3.47
N SER A 50 -1.32 -1.03 3.79
CA SER A 50 -2.69 -1.48 3.48
C SER A 50 -3.72 -0.89 4.45
N ILE A 51 -3.37 -0.72 5.73
CA ILE A 51 -4.28 -0.21 6.76
C ILE A 51 -4.50 1.31 6.63
N VAL A 52 -3.53 2.06 6.11
CA VAL A 52 -3.68 3.51 5.89
C VAL A 52 -4.84 3.83 4.93
N LEU A 53 -5.19 2.91 4.03
CA LEU A 53 -6.32 3.04 3.10
C LEU A 53 -7.67 2.64 3.71
N TYR A 54 -7.69 2.16 4.95
CA TYR A 54 -8.92 1.74 5.62
C TYR A 54 -9.80 2.96 5.93
N THR A 55 -11.07 2.89 5.51
CA THR A 55 -12.07 3.90 5.87
C THR A 55 -12.62 3.57 7.25
N THR A 56 -12.60 4.56 8.15
CA THR A 56 -13.07 4.39 9.53
C THR A 56 -14.54 4.75 9.65
N SER A 57 -15.15 4.32 10.74
CA SER A 57 -16.50 4.71 11.12
C SER A 57 -16.63 6.17 11.61
N CYS A 58 -15.54 6.94 11.69
CA CYS A 58 -15.61 8.33 12.08
C CYS A 58 -16.18 9.19 10.94
N GLU A 59 -17.39 9.72 11.14
CA GLU A 59 -18.03 10.69 10.25
C GLU A 59 -17.76 12.13 10.71
N GLN A 60 -17.44 13.01 9.75
CA GLN A 60 -17.44 14.47 9.90
C GLN A 60 -18.40 15.08 8.87
N ASP A 61 -18.66 16.39 8.95
CA ASP A 61 -19.52 17.13 8.02
C ASP A 61 -19.15 16.95 6.52
N THR A 62 -17.90 16.56 6.25
CA THR A 62 -17.35 16.32 4.90
C THR A 62 -17.37 14.86 4.47
N GLY A 63 -17.80 13.93 5.34
CA GLY A 63 -17.89 12.49 5.10
C GLY A 63 -17.08 11.64 6.08
N PHE A 64 -16.91 10.35 5.76
CA PHE A 64 -16.12 9.41 6.56
C PHE A 64 -14.62 9.65 6.41
N LEU A 65 -13.89 9.59 7.53
CA LEU A 65 -12.45 9.75 7.57
C LEU A 65 -11.73 8.42 7.31
N GLY A 66 -10.66 8.46 6.52
CA GLY A 66 -9.70 7.37 6.47
C GLY A 66 -8.93 7.28 7.78
N LEU A 67 -8.26 6.14 8.02
CA LEU A 67 -7.55 5.92 9.27
C LEU A 67 -6.44 6.95 9.51
N LYS A 68 -5.74 7.35 8.44
CA LYS A 68 -4.71 8.40 8.51
C LYS A 68 -5.30 9.73 8.97
N GLU A 69 -6.41 10.13 8.38
CA GLU A 69 -7.09 11.37 8.73
C GLU A 69 -7.65 11.30 10.15
N LEU A 70 -8.14 10.13 10.58
CA LEU A 70 -8.60 9.90 11.94
C LEU A 70 -7.47 10.01 12.98
N ILE A 71 -6.26 9.51 12.68
CA ILE A 71 -5.08 9.67 13.53
C ILE A 71 -4.74 11.15 13.72
N ILE A 72 -4.79 11.92 12.64
CA ILE A 72 -4.54 13.37 12.68
C ILE A 72 -5.63 14.08 13.50
N ALA A 73 -6.91 13.73 13.27
CA ALA A 73 -8.04 14.28 14.00
C ALA A 73 -7.96 13.98 15.50
N CYS A 74 -7.57 12.76 15.89
CA CYS A 74 -7.33 12.39 17.29
C CYS A 74 -6.20 13.21 17.91
N ASN A 75 -5.07 13.37 17.22
CA ASN A 75 -3.97 14.19 17.71
C ASN A 75 -4.37 15.68 17.89
N ASN A 76 -5.29 16.16 17.05
CA ASN A 76 -5.84 17.52 17.12
C ASN A 76 -6.98 17.68 18.15
N ASN A 77 -7.38 16.61 18.85
CA ASN A 77 -8.57 16.56 19.70
C ASN A 77 -9.89 16.93 18.98
N GLU A 78 -9.98 16.64 17.69
CA GLU A 78 -11.20 16.82 16.91
C GLU A 78 -12.27 15.79 17.30
N GLN A 79 -13.53 16.07 17.02
CA GLN A 79 -14.64 15.16 17.28
C GLN A 79 -15.22 14.65 15.97
N CYS A 80 -15.64 13.40 15.97
CA CYS A 80 -16.51 12.82 14.97
C CYS A 80 -17.97 13.08 15.39
N LEU A 81 -18.90 12.97 14.45
CA LEU A 81 -20.33 13.07 14.73
C LEU A 81 -20.79 11.98 15.73
N ASP A 82 -20.18 10.80 15.66
CA ASP A 82 -20.49 9.65 16.51
C ASP A 82 -19.71 9.61 17.83
N GLY A 83 -18.80 10.56 18.09
CA GLY A 83 -18.02 10.60 19.34
C GLY A 83 -16.62 11.19 19.20
N ARG A 84 -15.77 10.98 20.20
CA ARG A 84 -14.37 11.45 20.13
C ARG A 84 -13.59 10.63 19.11
N SER A 85 -12.83 11.32 18.27
CA SER A 85 -11.99 10.72 17.24
C SER A 85 -11.02 9.67 17.78
N CYS A 86 -10.43 9.89 18.96
CA CYS A 86 -9.53 8.93 19.59
C CYS A 86 -10.24 7.64 20.07
N ASP A 87 -11.47 7.74 20.57
CA ASP A 87 -12.22 6.57 21.04
C ASP A 87 -12.60 5.67 19.84
N ILE A 88 -12.97 6.30 18.73
CA ILE A 88 -13.27 5.62 17.46
C ILE A 88 -12.00 5.06 16.84
N LEU A 89 -10.87 5.77 16.95
CA LEU A 89 -9.57 5.26 16.49
C LEU A 89 -9.17 3.99 17.25
N GLU A 90 -9.33 3.98 18.57
CA GLU A 90 -9.03 2.82 19.41
C GLU A 90 -9.91 1.61 19.04
N SER A 91 -11.20 1.81 18.81
CA SER A 91 -12.09 0.70 18.42
C SER A 91 -11.76 0.16 17.02
N ASN A 92 -11.53 1.03 16.03
CA ASN A 92 -11.19 0.63 14.66
C ASN A 92 -9.84 -0.11 14.62
N VAL A 93 -8.82 0.38 15.33
CA VAL A 93 -7.50 -0.28 15.36
C VAL A 93 -7.60 -1.66 16.02
N ASN A 94 -8.34 -1.79 17.12
CA ASN A 94 -8.55 -3.09 17.76
C ASN A 94 -9.29 -4.06 16.84
N GLU A 95 -10.35 -3.62 16.16
CA GLU A 95 -11.08 -4.47 15.20
C GLU A 95 -10.19 -4.92 14.05
N ILE A 96 -9.39 -4.02 13.47
CA ILE A 96 -8.44 -4.36 12.41
C ILE A 96 -7.43 -5.40 12.91
N LEU A 97 -6.88 -5.22 14.11
CA LEU A 97 -5.92 -6.17 14.68
C LEU A 97 -6.55 -7.54 14.95
N GLU A 98 -7.78 -7.60 15.48
CA GLU A 98 -8.49 -8.86 15.71
C GLU A 98 -8.82 -9.59 14.40
N GLN A 99 -9.16 -8.87 13.34
CA GLN A 99 -9.50 -9.45 12.04
C GLN A 99 -8.27 -9.88 11.23
N THR A 100 -7.14 -9.17 11.39
CA THR A 100 -5.93 -9.38 10.58
C THR A 100 -4.92 -10.28 11.27
N ILE A 101 -4.85 -10.25 12.59
CA ILE A 101 -4.01 -11.13 13.40
C ILE A 101 -4.88 -12.31 13.85
N GLN A 102 -5.14 -13.24 12.94
CA GLN A 102 -5.48 -14.60 13.37
C GLN A 102 -4.21 -15.18 14.01
N VAL A 103 -4.10 -15.04 15.33
CA VAL A 103 -3.14 -15.78 16.13
C VAL A 103 -3.35 -17.26 15.82
N GLY A 104 -2.44 -17.83 15.02
CA GLY A 104 -2.30 -19.27 14.95
C GLY A 104 -2.13 -19.78 16.38
N PRO A 105 -2.73 -20.93 16.73
CA PRO A 105 -2.46 -21.53 18.03
C PRO A 105 -0.94 -21.73 18.13
N ASP A 106 -0.39 -21.36 19.29
CA ASP A 106 1.00 -21.55 19.70
C ASP A 106 1.92 -20.33 19.57
N GLU A 107 1.72 -19.33 20.42
CA GLU A 107 2.79 -18.99 21.37
C GLU A 107 2.19 -18.40 22.65
N LYS A 108 2.12 -19.24 23.69
CA LYS A 108 1.85 -18.76 25.05
C LYS A 108 3.02 -17.87 25.46
N ILE A 109 2.83 -16.56 25.39
CA ILE A 109 3.67 -15.60 26.08
C ILE A 109 3.33 -15.76 27.57
N ASN A 110 4.09 -16.58 28.28
CA ASN A 110 3.99 -16.62 29.73
C ASN A 110 4.47 -15.28 30.29
N ALA A 111 3.65 -14.74 31.19
CA ALA A 111 3.83 -13.51 31.94
C ALA A 111 5.13 -13.46 32.75
#